data_AF-A0A3A8TY44-F1
#
_entry.id   AF-A0A3A8TY44-F1
#
_cell.length_a   1.000
_cell.length_b   1.000
_cell.length_c   1.000
_cell.angle_alpha   90.00
_cell.angle_beta   90.00
_cell.angle_gamma   90.00
#
_symmetry.space_group_name_H-M   'P 1'
#
loop_
_entity.id
_entity.type
_entity.pdbx_description
1 polymer ?
#
loop_
_entity_poly.entity_id
_entity_poly.type
_entity_poly.pdbx_seq_one_letter_code
_entity_poly.pdbx_strand_id
1 'polypeptide(L)'
;REGDMAHAYGRYRNVFLSSAELAELQTELPSLWEQYIERLSEYMESSGKGYKNHAATIRRWANADKKKEEPPARNRDYSVEEGETI
;
A
#
# COMPACT_ATOMS: atom_id res chain seq x y z
N ARG A 1 -25.91 -0.06 -4.97
CA ARG A 1 -25.00 -0.50 -3.89
C ARG A 1 -23.82 -1.17 -4.60
N GLU A 2 -22.93 -0.36 -5.18
CA GLU A 2 -21.72 -0.81 -5.88
C GLU A 2 -20.56 -0.47 -4.95
N GLY A 3 -20.05 -1.42 -4.17
CA GLY A 3 -19.08 -1.08 -3.13
C GLY A 3 -18.19 -2.19 -2.59
N ASP A 4 -18.39 -3.46 -2.98
CA ASP A 4 -17.70 -4.58 -2.34
C ASP A 4 -17.10 -5.58 -3.34
N MET A 5 -16.83 -5.16 -4.58
CA MET A 5 -16.03 -5.98 -5.49
C MET A 5 -14.55 -5.66 -5.26
N ALA A 6 -13.90 -6.52 -4.47
CA ALA A 6 -12.45 -6.50 -4.36
C ALA A 6 -11.85 -6.94 -5.70
N HIS A 7 -11.18 -6.02 -6.38
CA HIS A 7 -10.48 -6.30 -7.63
C HIS A 7 -9.02 -6.64 -7.34
N ALA A 8 -8.50 -7.60 -8.09
CA ALA A 8 -7.11 -7.99 -8.04
C ALA A 8 -6.28 -7.10 -8.98
N TYR A 9 -5.39 -6.32 -8.40
CA TYR A 9 -4.50 -5.36 -9.05
C TYR A 9 -3.03 -5.80 -8.97
N GLY A 10 -2.17 -5.10 -9.72
CA GLY A 10 -0.73 -5.35 -9.81
C GLY A 10 -0.37 -6.37 -10.88
N ARG A 11 0.91 -6.39 -11.26
CA ARG A 11 1.48 -7.29 -12.28
C ARG A 11 1.16 -8.76 -12.03
N TYR A 12 1.17 -9.17 -10.76
CA TYR A 12 0.93 -10.56 -10.35
C TYR A 12 -0.53 -10.80 -9.90
N ARG A 13 -1.41 -9.79 -9.99
CA ARG A 13 -2.83 -9.84 -9.57
C ARG A 13 -3.02 -10.42 -8.16
N ASN A 14 -2.10 -10.10 -7.27
CA ASN A 14 -2.06 -10.55 -5.87
C ASN A 14 -2.51 -9.46 -4.88
N VAL A 15 -2.78 -8.23 -5.36
CA VAL A 15 -3.25 -7.11 -4.53
C VAL A 15 -4.77 -6.98 -4.65
N PHE A 16 -5.50 -7.32 -3.58
CA PHE A 16 -6.96 -7.16 -3.56
C PHE A 16 -7.34 -5.82 -2.94
N LEU A 17 -8.02 -4.97 -3.73
CA LEU A 17 -8.51 -3.66 -3.30
C LEU A 17 -9.97 -3.48 -3.70
N SER A 18 -10.77 -2.92 -2.81
CA SER A 18 -12.15 -2.53 -3.09
C SER A 18 -12.18 -1.18 -3.81
N SER A 19 -13.23 -0.91 -4.56
CA SER A 19 -13.41 0.38 -5.26
C SER A 19 -13.38 1.58 -4.30
N ALA A 20 -13.88 1.44 -3.07
CA ALA A 20 -13.78 2.46 -2.03
C ALA A 20 -12.34 2.74 -1.61
N GLU A 21 -11.56 1.69 -1.36
CA GLU A 21 -10.13 1.79 -0.99
C GLU A 21 -9.32 2.43 -2.13
N LEU A 22 -9.60 2.03 -3.38
CA LEU A 22 -8.96 2.61 -4.55
C LEU A 22 -9.28 4.10 -4.71
N ALA A 23 -10.52 4.53 -4.43
CA ALA A 23 -10.90 5.93 -4.50
C ALA A 23 -10.18 6.79 -3.45
N GLU A 24 -10.00 6.26 -2.23
CA GLU A 24 -9.19 6.92 -1.21
C GLU A 24 -7.73 7.04 -1.66
N LEU A 25 -7.15 5.98 -2.23
CA LEU A 25 -5.79 6.01 -2.77
C LEU A 25 -5.64 7.03 -3.91
N GLN A 26 -6.56 7.05 -4.86
CA GLN A 26 -6.55 8.05 -5.94
C GLN A 26 -6.69 9.48 -5.41
N THR A 27 -7.45 9.69 -4.33
CA THR A 27 -7.59 11.00 -3.68
C THR A 27 -6.29 11.41 -2.98
N GLU A 28 -5.62 10.46 -2.32
CA GLU A 28 -4.39 10.76 -1.60
C GLU A 28 -3.22 10.99 -2.57
N LEU A 29 -3.12 10.20 -3.64
CA LEU A 29 -2.00 10.18 -4.58
C LEU A 29 -2.50 9.80 -5.98
N PRO A 30 -3.06 10.75 -6.73
CA PRO A 30 -3.71 10.48 -8.01
C PRO A 30 -2.78 9.91 -9.10
N SER A 31 -1.46 10.07 -8.95
CA SER A 31 -0.45 9.63 -9.92
C SER A 31 0.50 8.53 -9.41
N LEU A 32 0.46 8.20 -8.11
CA LEU A 32 1.37 7.21 -7.52
C LEU A 32 0.65 5.92 -7.09
N TRP A 33 -0.70 5.90 -7.07
CA TRP A 33 -1.44 4.77 -6.50
C TRP A 33 -1.17 3.48 -7.27
N GLU A 34 -1.04 3.54 -8.60
CA GLU A 34 -0.64 2.41 -9.45
C GLU A 34 0.77 1.90 -9.11
N GLN A 35 1.73 2.80 -8.89
CA GLN A 35 3.10 2.42 -8.54
C GLN A 35 3.17 1.73 -7.17
N TYR A 36 2.39 2.18 -6.20
CA TYR A 36 2.35 1.52 -4.90
C TYR A 36 1.64 0.16 -4.95
N ILE A 37 0.63 0.00 -5.79
CA ILE A 37 0.01 -1.29 -6.07
C ILE A 37 1.04 -2.24 -6.69
N GLU A 38 1.78 -1.80 -7.70
CA GLU A 38 2.83 -2.59 -8.34
C GLU A 38 3.93 -2.99 -7.34
N ARG A 39 4.38 -2.03 -6.54
CA ARG A 39 5.38 -2.28 -5.48
C ARG A 39 4.89 -3.28 -4.45
N LEU A 40 3.63 -3.18 -4.01
CA LEU A 40 3.05 -4.14 -3.07
C LEU A 40 2.90 -5.52 -3.73
N SER A 41 2.53 -5.55 -5.01
CA SER A 41 2.42 -6.77 -5.80
C SER A 41 3.75 -7.51 -5.89
N GLU A 42 4.83 -6.80 -6.26
CA GLU A 42 6.18 -7.35 -6.30
C GLU A 42 6.68 -7.77 -4.91
N TYR A 43 6.39 -6.97 -3.89
CA TYR A 43 6.80 -7.29 -2.52
C TYR A 43 6.15 -8.57 -2.00
N MET A 44 4.86 -8.81 -2.31
CA MET A 44 4.17 -10.04 -1.92
C MET A 44 4.67 -11.27 -2.69
N GLU A 45 5.02 -11.10 -3.96
CA GLU A 45 5.62 -12.18 -4.77
C GLU A 45 7.05 -12.51 -4.28
N SER A 46 7.84 -11.48 -3.95
CA SER A 46 9.22 -11.63 -3.49
C SER A 46 9.32 -12.12 -2.04
N SER A 47 8.49 -11.57 -1.14
CA SER A 47 8.53 -11.90 0.29
C SER A 47 7.63 -13.09 0.66
N GLY A 48 6.70 -13.48 -0.22
CA GLY A 48 5.68 -14.49 0.06
C GLY A 48 4.70 -14.13 1.19
N LYS A 49 4.75 -12.89 1.72
CA LYS A 49 3.91 -12.44 2.83
C LYS A 49 2.62 -11.86 2.30
N GLY A 50 1.49 -12.47 2.64
CA GLY A 50 0.16 -11.95 2.35
C GLY A 50 -0.28 -10.93 3.39
N TYR A 51 -0.76 -9.76 2.94
CA TYR A 51 -1.35 -8.77 3.83
C TYR A 51 -2.88 -8.89 3.85
N LYS A 52 -3.45 -8.88 5.05
CA LYS A 52 -4.91 -8.98 5.23
C LYS A 52 -5.65 -7.76 4.67
N ASN A 53 -4.99 -6.60 4.63
CA ASN A 53 -5.55 -5.39 4.03
C ASN A 53 -4.44 -4.66 3.25
N HIS A 54 -4.50 -4.78 1.92
CA HIS A 54 -3.52 -4.21 1.00
C HIS A 54 -3.60 -2.68 0.97
N ALA A 55 -4.82 -2.13 1.02
CA ALA A 55 -5.06 -0.69 1.00
C ALA A 55 -4.43 0.00 2.21
N ALA A 56 -4.53 -0.59 3.40
CA ALA A 56 -3.94 -0.05 4.63
C ALA A 56 -2.43 0.10 4.53
N THR A 57 -1.75 -0.84 3.85
CA THR A 57 -0.30 -0.78 3.63
C THR A 57 0.07 0.34 2.67
N ILE A 58 -0.63 0.42 1.53
CA ILE A 58 -0.42 1.50 0.55
C ILE A 58 -0.75 2.86 1.18
N ARG A 59 -1.82 2.95 1.96
CA ARG A 59 -2.22 4.16 2.69
C ARG A 59 -1.16 4.57 3.71
N ARG A 60 -0.57 3.63 4.44
CA ARG A 60 0.53 3.95 5.38
C ARG A 60 1.73 4.54 4.65
N TRP A 61 2.08 4.00 3.48
CA TRP A 61 3.14 4.54 2.63
C TRP A 61 2.79 5.93 2.10
N ALA A 62 1.60 6.09 1.54
CA ALA A 62 1.04 7.36 1.07
C ALA A 62 1.07 8.47 2.12
N ASN A 63 0.54 8.20 3.31
CA ASN A 63 0.46 9.17 4.39
C ASN A 63 1.85 9.57 4.90
N ALA A 64 2.81 8.64 4.85
CA ALA A 64 4.18 8.92 5.23
C ALA A 64 4.96 9.67 4.15
N ASP A 65 4.65 9.45 2.88
CA ASP A 65 5.22 10.18 1.76
C ASP A 65 4.77 11.65 1.81
N LYS A 66 3.46 11.89 1.96
CA LYS A 66 2.91 13.22 2.24
C LYS A 66 3.59 13.91 3.43
N LYS A 67 3.77 13.18 4.55
CA LYS A 67 4.45 13.69 5.74
C LYS A 67 5.96 13.91 5.55
N LYS A 68 6.59 13.27 4.57
CA LYS A 68 8.01 13.48 4.22
C LYS A 68 8.19 14.65 3.26
N GLU A 69 7.21 14.91 2.40
CA GLU A 69 7.15 16.12 1.57
C GLU A 69 6.91 17.37 2.43
N GLU A 70 6.23 17.23 3.57
CA GLU A 70 6.20 18.26 4.62
C GLU A 70 7.54 18.32 5.37
N PRO A 71 8.15 19.52 5.58
CA PRO A 71 9.45 19.63 6.23
C PRO A 71 9.45 18.99 7.64
N PRO A 72 10.46 18.18 7.97
CA PRO A 72 10.33 17.16 9.01
C PRO A 72 10.40 17.73 10.42
N ALA A 73 9.27 17.73 11.12
CA ALA A 73 9.30 17.55 12.58
C ALA A 73 9.62 16.07 12.88
N ARG A 74 10.93 15.77 12.81
CA ARG A 74 11.70 14.74 13.51
C ARG A 74 10.92 13.57 14.14
N ASN A 75 11.33 12.36 13.77
CA ASN A 75 10.96 11.03 14.29
C ASN A 75 9.75 10.36 13.63
N ARG A 76 10.03 9.50 12.65
CA ARG A 76 9.44 8.16 12.66
C ARG A 76 10.36 7.19 11.92
N ASP A 77 11.19 6.61 12.77
CA ASP A 77 11.80 5.29 12.65
C ASP A 77 10.95 4.35 11.79
N TYR A 78 11.47 4.02 10.61
CA TYR A 78 11.07 2.85 9.85
C TYR A 78 12.03 1.72 10.24
N SER A 79 11.92 1.22 11.48
CA SER A 79 12.37 -0.14 11.76
C SER A 79 11.49 -1.08 10.94
N VAL A 80 12.00 -1.48 9.78
CA VAL A 80 11.69 -2.81 9.27
C VAL A 80 12.37 -3.75 10.27
N GLU A 81 11.57 -4.31 11.17
CA GLU A 81 12.00 -5.42 12.00
C GLU A 81 12.27 -6.61 11.07
N GLU A 82 13.53 -6.69 10.61
CA GLU A 82 14.11 -7.91 10.08
C GLU A 82 14.23 -8.90 11.25
N GLY A 83 13.32 -9.88 11.27
CA GLY A 83 13.24 -10.96 12.27
C GLY A 83 11.76 -11.23 12.55
N GLU A 84 11.16 -12.36 12.22
CA GLU A 84 11.68 -13.72 12.33
C GLU A 84 10.79 -14.61 11.45
N THR A 85 11.40 -15.43 10.60
CA THR A 85 10.73 -16.61 10.02
C THR A 85 11.16 -17.77 10.91
N ILE A 86 10.27 -18.27 11.78
CA ILE A 86 10.41 -19.60 12.42
C ILE A 86 9.62 -20.61 11.60
#